data_AF-A0A7S4JYU2-F1
#
_entry.id   AF-A0A7S4JYU2-F1
#
_cell.length_a   1.000
_cell.length_b   1.000
_cell.length_c   1.000
_cell.angle_alpha   90.00
_cell.angle_beta   90.00
_cell.angle_gamma   90.00
#
_symmetry.space_group_name_H-M   'P 1'
#
loop_
_entity.id
_entity.type
_entity.pdbx_description
1 polymer ?
#
loop_
_entity_poly.entity_id
_entity_poly.type
_entity_poly.pdbx_seq_one_letter_code
_entity_poly.pdbx_strand_id
1 'polypeptide(L)'
;MVKNASRDPNAPKRNLTAFFLYQNAMRDTLRERNPGMSFGHLAKYCAAMYEEMSHEEKEGWAARAAADKQRYLNEMAGYEPPPGFDANGHATEASVPAGRISVGGARRPKNAKDENAPTRNVSAYLLYQNAMREQFQVENPGLTFGQLEKYTSHMYNHLTKEEMKIWEARAADDKARFDHEIAHYDPPPGYDAVGKSIEEAHRPRKKSKKAPKDPNAPKRVSGAFVFFSQEMRPKLKIQYPGIRFVEMGRLMGERWRSLTDEGKLRYENLAAEDKVRYDREIDAYKKTKQQEAEVGPPQQSEVNATATEHSNKNHVEPGSEAIPPYHGSADVKVNVYAQH
;
A
#
# COMPACT_ATOMS: atom_id res chain seq x y z
N MET A 1 25.97 13.80 -17.17
CA MET A 1 24.92 14.21 -16.21
C MET A 1 24.06 15.28 -16.89
N VAL A 2 22.89 14.92 -17.42
CA VAL A 2 22.02 15.87 -18.12
C VAL A 2 21.18 16.58 -17.08
N LYS A 3 21.40 17.89 -16.90
CA LYS A 3 20.64 18.73 -15.96
C LYS A 3 19.17 18.78 -16.40
N ASN A 4 18.26 18.71 -15.43
CA ASN A 4 16.83 18.60 -15.62
C ASN A 4 16.30 19.82 -16.40
N ALA A 5 15.85 19.65 -17.64
CA ALA A 5 15.48 20.74 -18.55
C ALA A 5 14.16 21.45 -18.19
N SER A 6 13.51 21.07 -17.09
CA SER A 6 12.20 21.60 -16.66
C SER A 6 12.28 22.85 -15.78
N ARG A 7 13.49 23.25 -15.37
CA ARG A 7 13.72 24.40 -14.50
C ARG A 7 14.97 25.13 -14.97
N ASP A 8 14.91 26.46 -15.01
CA ASP A 8 16.06 27.30 -15.30
C ASP A 8 17.20 26.97 -14.30
N PRO A 9 18.40 26.60 -14.80
CA PRO A 9 19.58 26.39 -13.96
C PRO A 9 19.95 27.59 -13.08
N ASN A 10 19.60 28.81 -13.50
CA ASN A 10 19.91 30.06 -12.80
C ASN A 10 18.81 30.48 -11.82
N ALA A 11 17.64 29.82 -11.82
CA ALA A 11 16.57 30.16 -10.90
C ALA A 11 16.98 29.89 -9.43
N PRO A 12 16.79 30.86 -8.52
CA PRO A 12 17.05 30.68 -7.10
C PRO A 12 16.41 29.41 -6.55
N LYS A 13 17.14 28.69 -5.70
CA LYS A 13 16.62 27.46 -5.09
C LYS A 13 15.62 27.83 -4.00
N ARG A 14 14.43 27.22 -4.09
CA ARG A 14 13.35 27.36 -3.10
C ARG A 14 13.87 27.15 -1.68
N ASN A 15 13.33 27.94 -0.75
CA ASN A 15 13.67 27.85 0.66
C ASN A 15 13.26 26.50 1.27
N LEU A 16 14.01 26.07 2.28
CA LEU A 16 13.79 24.86 3.04
C LEU A 16 12.98 25.17 4.32
N THR A 17 12.13 24.22 4.72
CA THR A 17 11.42 24.29 5.99
C THR A 17 12.32 23.89 7.15
N ALA A 18 11.92 24.23 8.39
CA ALA A 18 12.66 23.90 9.61
C ALA A 18 12.99 22.40 9.69
N PHE A 19 12.00 21.55 9.36
CA PHE A 19 12.19 20.11 9.28
C PHE A 19 13.21 19.68 8.23
N PHE A 20 13.18 20.24 7.02
CA PHE A 20 14.16 19.85 5.98
C PHE A 20 15.57 20.32 6.29
N LEU A 21 15.73 21.47 6.94
CA LEU A 21 17.03 21.93 7.44
C LEU A 21 17.56 20.98 8.52
N TYR A 22 16.72 20.60 9.48
CA TYR A 22 17.05 19.59 10.49
C TYR A 22 17.40 18.23 9.85
N GLN A 23 16.55 17.74 8.94
CA GLN A 23 16.75 16.47 8.26
C GLN A 23 18.07 16.45 7.48
N ASN A 24 18.42 17.55 6.80
CA ASN A 24 19.69 17.65 6.08
C ASN A 24 20.88 17.65 7.06
N ALA A 25 20.80 18.38 8.17
CA ALA A 25 21.86 18.42 9.17
C ALA A 25 22.07 17.06 9.87
N MET A 26 20.99 16.32 10.12
CA MET A 26 21.03 15.01 10.79
C MET A 26 21.22 13.84 9.82
N ARG A 27 21.21 14.08 8.52
CA ARG A 27 21.23 12.99 7.53
C ARG A 27 22.49 12.14 7.62
N ASP A 28 23.64 12.80 7.72
CA ASP A 28 24.94 12.12 7.72
C ASP A 28 25.16 11.40 9.05
N THR A 29 24.85 12.05 10.18
CA THR A 29 24.93 11.44 11.51
C THR A 29 24.03 10.21 11.64
N LEU A 30 22.80 10.28 11.12
CA LEU A 30 21.86 9.16 11.16
C LEU A 30 22.25 8.02 10.22
N ARG A 31 22.92 8.33 9.11
CA ARG A 31 23.47 7.34 8.19
C ARG A 31 24.69 6.62 8.78
N GLU A 32 25.54 7.34 9.50
CA GLU A 32 26.69 6.76 10.21
C GLU A 32 26.26 5.89 11.38
N ARG A 33 25.28 6.35 12.18
CA ARG A 33 24.76 5.60 13.32
C ARG A 33 23.94 4.37 12.92
N ASN A 34 23.35 4.38 11.72
CA ASN A 34 22.51 3.28 11.22
C ASN A 34 23.00 2.80 9.83
N PRO A 35 24.20 2.21 9.75
CA PRO A 35 24.72 1.70 8.48
C PRO A 35 23.82 0.56 7.98
N GLY A 36 23.37 0.65 6.73
CA GLY A 36 22.49 -0.34 6.10
C GLY A 36 20.98 -0.05 6.20
N MET A 37 20.56 0.97 6.95
CA MET A 37 19.16 1.40 6.95
C MET A 37 18.81 2.12 5.63
N SER A 38 17.70 1.72 5.00
CA SER A 38 17.21 2.41 3.80
C SER A 38 16.88 3.87 4.09
N PHE A 39 17.18 4.77 3.15
CA PHE A 39 16.86 6.19 3.23
C PHE A 39 15.41 6.47 3.67
N GLY A 40 14.45 5.66 3.20
CA GLY A 40 13.04 5.83 3.58
C GLY A 40 12.74 5.53 5.05
N HIS A 41 13.51 4.64 5.70
CA HIS A 41 13.40 4.39 7.14
C HIS A 41 14.14 5.46 7.94
N LEU A 42 15.33 5.89 7.49
CA LEU A 42 16.05 7.01 8.09
C LEU A 42 15.20 8.29 8.11
N ALA A 43 14.52 8.61 7.01
CA ALA A 43 13.65 9.79 6.94
C ALA A 43 12.47 9.72 7.94
N LYS A 44 11.90 8.53 8.16
CA LYS A 44 10.86 8.34 9.19
C LYS A 44 11.43 8.51 10.60
N TYR A 45 12.64 8.01 10.84
CA TYR A 45 13.34 8.18 12.10
C TYR A 45 13.66 9.66 12.36
N CYS A 46 14.17 10.40 11.37
CA CYS A 46 14.33 11.86 11.45
C CYS A 46 13.03 12.58 11.82
N ALA A 47 11.92 12.17 11.21
CA ALA A 47 10.61 12.77 11.48
C ALA A 47 10.16 12.53 12.93
N ALA A 48 10.33 11.31 13.45
CA ALA A 48 10.03 11.00 14.85
C ALA A 48 10.90 11.81 15.81
N MET A 49 12.22 11.87 15.57
CA MET A 49 13.13 12.68 16.39
C MET A 49 12.76 14.17 16.36
N TYR A 50 12.41 14.70 15.19
CA TYR A 50 11.98 16.09 15.07
C TYR A 50 10.67 16.35 15.81
N GLU A 51 9.74 15.40 15.84
CA GLU A 51 8.47 15.53 16.59
C GLU A 51 8.70 15.49 18.11
N GLU A 52 9.66 14.70 18.58
CA GLU A 52 10.02 14.57 20.00
C GLU A 52 10.92 15.70 20.52
N MET A 53 11.55 16.49 19.63
CA MET A 53 12.36 17.64 20.00
C MET A 53 11.59 18.67 20.84
N SER A 54 12.32 19.35 21.73
CA SER A 54 11.75 20.40 22.57
C SER A 54 11.25 21.58 21.73
N HIS A 55 10.33 22.36 22.30
CA HIS A 55 9.82 23.56 21.63
C HIS A 55 10.95 24.56 21.31
N GLU A 56 11.89 24.74 22.24
CA GLU A 56 13.04 25.65 22.09
C GLU A 56 13.96 25.23 20.93
N GLU A 57 14.25 23.93 20.82
CA GLU A 57 15.06 23.42 19.71
C GLU A 57 14.35 23.59 18.36
N LYS A 58 13.05 23.29 18.32
CA LYS A 58 12.21 23.51 17.13
C LYS A 58 12.16 24.98 16.73
N GLU A 59 12.08 25.90 17.70
CA GLU A 59 12.12 27.34 17.47
C GLU A 59 13.46 27.77 16.85
N GLY A 60 14.57 27.21 17.33
CA GLY A 60 15.89 27.41 16.71
C GLY A 60 15.93 26.99 15.23
N TRP A 61 15.30 25.87 14.87
CA TRP A 61 15.17 25.45 13.46
C TRP A 61 14.17 26.32 12.68
N ALA A 62 13.11 26.81 13.32
CA ALA A 62 12.16 27.74 12.71
C ALA A 62 12.85 29.07 12.36
N ALA A 63 13.72 29.59 13.24
CA ALA A 63 14.52 30.78 12.97
C ALA A 63 15.46 30.58 11.78
N ARG A 64 16.13 29.42 11.68
CA ARG A 64 16.96 29.08 10.49
C ARG A 64 16.13 28.99 9.22
N ALA A 65 14.92 28.44 9.28
CA ALA A 65 14.01 28.38 8.14
C ALA A 65 13.50 29.77 7.72
N ALA A 66 13.26 30.67 8.68
CA ALA A 66 12.90 32.06 8.41
C ALA A 66 14.06 32.80 7.71
N ALA A 67 15.30 32.58 8.15
CA ALA A 67 16.48 33.14 7.49
C ALA A 67 16.66 32.57 6.07
N ASP A 68 16.47 31.26 5.87
CA ASP A 68 16.55 30.64 4.53
C ASP A 68 15.42 31.12 3.60
N LYS A 69 14.23 31.37 4.14
CA LYS A 69 13.13 32.05 3.44
C LYS A 69 13.55 33.45 3.00
N GLN A 70 14.18 34.22 3.88
CA GLN A 70 14.64 35.57 3.54
C GLN A 70 15.74 35.54 2.46
N ARG A 71 16.68 34.59 2.53
CA ARG A 71 17.65 34.35 1.45
C ARG A 71 16.95 34.15 0.11
N TYR A 72 15.99 33.21 0.06
CA TYR A 72 15.23 32.94 -1.17
C TYR A 72 14.48 34.17 -1.67
N LEU A 73 13.81 34.93 -0.79
CA LEU A 73 13.10 36.15 -1.19
C LEU A 73 14.06 37.20 -1.77
N ASN A 74 15.24 37.38 -1.18
CA ASN A 74 16.25 38.30 -1.69
C ASN A 74 16.81 37.83 -3.04
N GLU A 75 17.11 36.53 -3.18
CA GLU A 75 17.57 35.95 -4.45
C GLU A 75 16.49 36.07 -5.55
N MET A 76 15.23 35.83 -5.20
CA MET A 76 14.10 35.94 -6.11
C MET A 76 13.80 37.38 -6.51
N ALA A 77 14.02 38.36 -5.63
CA ALA A 77 13.82 39.77 -5.95
C ALA A 77 14.78 40.27 -7.05
N GLY A 78 15.98 39.68 -7.15
CA GLY A 78 16.94 39.95 -8.21
C GLY A 78 16.89 38.98 -9.39
N TYR A 79 15.96 38.02 -9.39
CA TYR A 79 15.86 37.02 -10.44
C TYR A 79 14.92 37.49 -11.54
N GLU A 80 15.48 37.68 -12.74
CA GLU A 80 14.72 37.95 -13.96
C GLU A 80 14.67 36.68 -14.81
N PRO A 81 13.47 36.10 -15.05
CA PRO A 81 13.37 34.85 -15.78
C PRO A 81 13.70 35.05 -17.26
N PRO A 82 14.55 34.19 -17.86
CA PRO A 82 14.81 34.24 -19.28
C PRO A 82 13.55 33.87 -20.09
N PRO A 83 13.45 34.32 -21.36
CA PRO A 83 12.32 34.00 -22.23
C PRO A 83 12.08 32.49 -22.28
N GLY A 84 10.85 32.08 -21.99
CA GLY A 84 10.51 30.66 -21.93
C GLY A 84 10.51 30.03 -20.54
N PHE A 85 10.73 30.82 -19.48
CA PHE A 85 10.59 30.41 -18.09
C PHE A 85 9.64 31.37 -17.34
N ASP A 86 8.91 30.85 -16.35
CA ASP A 86 8.02 31.65 -15.51
C ASP A 86 8.79 32.40 -14.41
N ALA A 87 8.09 33.23 -13.64
CA ALA A 87 8.66 34.00 -12.54
C ALA A 87 9.34 33.13 -11.45
N ASN A 88 9.06 31.82 -11.42
CA ASN A 88 9.65 30.87 -10.47
C ASN A 88 10.74 29.98 -11.12
N GLY A 89 11.06 30.24 -12.38
CA GLY A 89 12.06 29.50 -13.16
C GLY A 89 11.58 28.16 -13.71
N HIS A 90 10.28 27.89 -13.76
CA HIS A 90 9.72 26.73 -14.46
C HIS A 90 9.60 27.01 -15.95
N ALA A 91 9.94 26.02 -16.79
CA ALA A 91 9.81 26.15 -18.23
C ALA A 91 8.32 26.37 -18.61
N THR A 92 8.05 27.41 -19.41
CA THR A 92 6.73 27.64 -20.01
C THR A 92 6.58 26.79 -21.27
N GLU A 93 5.34 26.46 -21.65
CA GLU A 93 5.04 25.56 -22.78
C GLU A 93 5.70 26.00 -24.10
N ALA A 94 6.00 27.29 -24.26
CA ALA A 94 6.63 27.87 -25.45
C ALA A 94 8.13 27.57 -25.62
N SER A 95 8.85 27.17 -24.56
CA SER A 95 10.32 26.96 -24.61
C SER A 95 10.74 25.51 -24.72
N VAL A 96 9.78 24.59 -24.61
CA VAL A 96 10.03 23.16 -24.73
C VAL A 96 9.90 22.78 -26.20
N PRO A 97 10.99 22.40 -26.90
CA PRO A 97 10.88 21.90 -28.26
C PRO A 97 9.95 20.68 -28.28
N ALA A 98 8.95 20.70 -29.16
CA ALA A 98 7.94 19.66 -29.32
C ALA A 98 8.61 18.28 -29.46
N GLY A 99 8.70 17.53 -28.37
CA GLY A 99 9.39 16.24 -28.31
C GLY A 99 10.41 16.05 -27.17
N ARG A 100 10.76 17.12 -26.42
CA ARG A 100 11.69 17.04 -25.27
C ARG A 100 11.07 17.38 -23.92
N ILE A 101 9.79 17.06 -23.75
CA ILE A 101 9.17 16.98 -22.42
C ILE A 101 9.93 15.89 -21.65
N SER A 102 10.91 16.30 -20.83
CA SER A 102 11.55 15.39 -19.90
C SER A 102 10.44 14.83 -19.01
N VAL A 103 10.29 13.52 -19.03
CA VAL A 103 9.44 12.73 -18.16
C VAL A 103 9.98 12.81 -16.72
N GLY A 104 9.99 14.01 -16.15
CA GLY A 104 10.01 14.26 -14.72
C GLY A 104 8.63 14.01 -14.17
N GLY A 105 8.14 12.76 -14.33
CA GLY A 105 6.92 12.27 -13.73
C GLY A 105 5.72 13.22 -13.79
N ALA A 106 5.41 13.78 -14.97
CA ALA A 106 4.01 14.08 -15.24
C ALA A 106 3.29 12.76 -15.00
N ARG A 107 2.53 12.66 -13.90
CA ARG A 107 1.72 11.50 -13.63
C ARG A 107 0.76 11.43 -14.82
N ARG A 108 1.05 10.57 -15.81
CA ARG A 108 0.09 10.25 -16.88
C ARG A 108 -1.27 10.09 -16.18
N PRO A 109 -2.33 10.76 -16.65
CA PRO A 109 -3.61 10.79 -15.97
C PRO A 109 -3.98 9.35 -15.66
N LYS A 110 -4.06 9.04 -14.37
CA LYS A 110 -4.36 7.70 -13.91
C LYS A 110 -5.80 7.42 -14.35
N ASN A 111 -5.96 6.45 -15.26
CA ASN A 111 -7.20 6.18 -15.99
C ASN A 111 -7.47 7.20 -17.11
N ALA A 112 -6.63 7.23 -18.15
CA ALA A 112 -6.96 7.92 -19.39
C ALA A 112 -8.30 7.39 -19.92
N LYS A 113 -9.30 8.27 -19.96
CA LYS A 113 -10.62 8.02 -20.54
C LYS A 113 -10.70 8.80 -21.85
N ASP A 114 -11.29 8.20 -22.87
CA ASP A 114 -11.64 8.90 -24.10
C ASP A 114 -12.57 10.09 -23.76
N GLU A 115 -12.29 11.24 -24.38
CA GLU A 115 -13.03 12.49 -24.20
C GLU A 115 -14.46 12.36 -24.72
N ASN A 116 -14.65 11.58 -25.79
CA ASN A 116 -15.96 11.35 -26.41
C ASN A 116 -16.77 10.25 -25.71
N ALA A 117 -16.20 9.58 -24.70
CA ALA A 117 -16.87 8.48 -24.04
C ALA A 117 -17.96 8.98 -23.07
N PRO A 118 -19.22 8.51 -23.23
CA PRO A 118 -20.34 8.88 -22.38
C PRO A 118 -19.98 8.88 -20.90
N THR A 119 -20.34 9.94 -20.20
CA THR A 119 -20.16 10.03 -18.74
C THR A 119 -21.03 8.99 -18.08
N ARG A 120 -20.55 8.32 -17.02
CA ARG A 120 -21.36 7.30 -16.35
C ARG A 120 -22.65 7.89 -15.78
N ASN A 121 -23.67 7.05 -15.69
CA ASN A 121 -24.89 7.41 -15.00
C ASN A 121 -24.63 7.78 -13.53
N VAL A 122 -25.36 8.79 -13.08
CA VAL A 122 -25.30 9.40 -11.76
C VAL A 122 -26.34 8.76 -10.85
N SER A 123 -25.97 8.40 -9.63
CA SER A 123 -26.89 7.79 -8.67
C SER A 123 -27.81 8.83 -8.02
N ALA A 124 -28.92 8.37 -7.43
CA ALA A 124 -29.87 9.22 -6.71
C ALA A 124 -29.19 10.05 -5.60
N TYR A 125 -28.28 9.44 -4.86
CA TYR A 125 -27.49 10.13 -3.84
C TYR A 125 -26.60 11.23 -4.44
N LEU A 126 -25.91 10.96 -5.54
CA LEU A 126 -25.00 11.93 -6.14
C LEU A 126 -25.75 13.11 -6.78
N LEU A 127 -26.93 12.84 -7.36
CA LEU A 127 -27.86 13.89 -7.82
C LEU A 127 -28.35 14.77 -6.66
N TYR A 128 -28.74 14.16 -5.54
CA TYR A 128 -29.11 14.89 -4.32
C TYR A 128 -27.95 15.73 -3.79
N GLN A 129 -26.76 15.13 -3.65
CA GLN A 129 -25.57 15.81 -3.15
C GLN A 129 -25.19 17.00 -4.05
N ASN A 130 -25.27 16.86 -5.37
CA ASN A 130 -24.98 17.94 -6.31
C ASN A 130 -26.01 19.06 -6.22
N ALA A 131 -27.31 18.73 -6.15
CA ALA A 131 -28.38 19.72 -6.06
C ALA A 131 -28.36 20.50 -4.74
N MET A 132 -28.03 19.83 -3.63
CA MET A 132 -28.00 20.44 -2.29
C MET A 132 -26.61 21.00 -1.93
N ARG A 133 -25.61 20.86 -2.80
CA ARG A 133 -24.21 21.19 -2.49
C ARG A 133 -24.03 22.64 -2.08
N GLU A 134 -24.65 23.56 -2.82
CA GLU A 134 -24.57 25.00 -2.56
C GLU A 134 -25.29 25.35 -1.26
N GLN A 135 -26.50 24.79 -1.04
CA GLN A 135 -27.24 24.97 0.20
C GLN A 135 -26.42 24.52 1.42
N PHE A 136 -25.84 23.32 1.36
CA PHE A 136 -25.05 22.81 2.47
C PHE A 136 -23.75 23.59 2.70
N GLN A 137 -23.15 24.19 1.66
CA GLN A 137 -21.99 25.07 1.81
C GLN A 137 -22.36 26.39 2.49
N VAL A 138 -23.52 26.96 2.16
CA VAL A 138 -24.01 28.22 2.76
C VAL A 138 -24.45 28.01 4.21
N GLU A 139 -25.13 26.90 4.50
CA GLU A 139 -25.56 26.55 5.86
C GLU A 139 -24.38 26.15 6.75
N ASN A 140 -23.30 25.63 6.15
CA ASN A 140 -22.14 25.13 6.87
C ASN A 140 -20.81 25.70 6.33
N PRO A 141 -20.59 27.03 6.40
CA PRO A 141 -19.43 27.68 5.78
C PRO A 141 -18.09 27.36 6.45
N GLY A 142 -18.10 26.68 7.60
CA GLY A 142 -16.91 26.25 8.34
C GLY A 142 -16.58 24.75 8.21
N LEU A 143 -17.42 23.95 7.54
CA LEU A 143 -17.15 22.52 7.39
C LEU A 143 -16.15 22.27 6.28
N THR A 144 -15.15 21.44 6.58
CA THR A 144 -14.25 20.91 5.54
C THR A 144 -15.03 20.01 4.58
N PHE A 145 -14.54 19.87 3.34
CA PHE A 145 -15.18 19.04 2.32
C PHE A 145 -15.55 17.63 2.81
N GLY A 146 -14.67 16.96 3.54
CA GLY A 146 -14.93 15.61 4.07
C GLY A 146 -15.94 15.57 5.22
N GLN A 147 -16.07 16.64 6.00
CA GLN A 147 -17.13 16.75 7.01
C GLN A 147 -18.48 17.04 6.36
N LEU A 148 -18.48 17.90 5.33
CA LEU A 148 -19.66 18.21 4.52
C LEU A 148 -20.19 16.94 3.84
N GLU A 149 -19.31 16.11 3.26
CA GLU A 149 -19.69 14.83 2.64
C GLU A 149 -20.41 13.91 3.64
N LYS A 150 -19.88 13.74 4.85
CA LYS A 150 -20.53 12.97 5.92
C LYS A 150 -21.89 13.53 6.30
N TYR A 151 -22.00 14.86 6.39
CA TYR A 151 -23.25 15.54 6.66
C TYR A 151 -24.29 15.28 5.55
N THR A 152 -23.91 15.41 4.28
CA THR A 152 -24.82 15.13 3.15
C THR A 152 -25.30 13.69 3.11
N SER A 153 -24.42 12.73 3.46
CA SER A 153 -24.79 11.32 3.55
C SER A 153 -25.77 11.06 4.68
N HIS A 154 -25.54 11.67 5.85
CA HIS A 154 -26.47 11.60 6.97
C HIS A 154 -27.85 12.18 6.59
N MET A 155 -27.89 13.35 5.94
CA MET A 155 -29.15 13.95 5.47
C MET A 155 -29.85 13.05 4.45
N TYR A 156 -29.14 12.50 3.46
CA TYR A 156 -29.71 11.58 2.47
C TYR A 156 -30.39 10.36 3.10
N ASN A 157 -29.80 9.76 4.13
CA ASN A 157 -30.37 8.62 4.83
C ASN A 157 -31.62 8.96 5.66
N HIS A 158 -31.84 10.26 5.96
CA HIS A 158 -32.99 10.76 6.70
C HIS A 158 -34.05 11.40 5.79
N LEU A 159 -33.87 11.35 4.46
CA LEU A 159 -34.94 11.75 3.54
C LEU A 159 -36.18 10.90 3.75
N THR A 160 -37.34 11.54 3.58
CA THR A 160 -38.59 10.79 3.52
C THR A 160 -38.60 9.87 2.30
N LYS A 161 -39.40 8.81 2.35
CA LYS A 161 -39.55 7.87 1.22
C LYS A 161 -40.05 8.57 -0.05
N GLU A 162 -40.85 9.62 0.11
CA GLU A 162 -41.38 10.41 -1.00
C GLU A 162 -40.28 11.24 -1.66
N GLU A 163 -39.46 11.94 -0.87
CA GLU A 163 -38.31 12.69 -1.39
C GLU A 163 -37.26 11.77 -2.01
N MET A 164 -36.98 10.63 -1.37
CA MET A 164 -36.07 9.62 -1.89
C MET A 164 -36.53 9.11 -3.26
N LYS A 165 -37.84 8.88 -3.45
CA LYS A 165 -38.42 8.45 -4.72
C LYS A 165 -38.22 9.47 -5.84
N ILE A 166 -38.21 10.77 -5.53
CA ILE A 166 -37.92 11.83 -6.53
C ILE A 166 -36.49 11.67 -7.06
N TRP A 167 -35.52 11.44 -6.17
CA TRP A 167 -34.11 11.27 -6.56
C TRP A 167 -33.86 9.94 -7.27
N GLU A 168 -34.56 8.88 -6.88
CA GLU A 168 -34.53 7.58 -7.58
C GLU A 168 -35.07 7.69 -9.01
N ALA A 169 -36.17 8.42 -9.20
CA ALA A 169 -36.73 8.67 -10.54
C ALA A 169 -35.71 9.42 -11.42
N ARG A 170 -35.10 10.49 -10.90
CA ARG A 170 -34.06 11.23 -11.64
C ARG A 170 -32.84 10.37 -11.97
N ALA A 171 -32.46 9.47 -11.07
CA ALA A 171 -31.36 8.54 -11.33
C ALA A 171 -31.73 7.48 -12.38
N ALA A 172 -33.00 7.08 -12.46
CA ALA A 172 -33.50 6.19 -13.51
C ALA A 172 -33.47 6.87 -14.88
N ASP A 173 -33.89 8.14 -14.96
CA ASP A 173 -33.81 8.94 -16.18
C ASP A 173 -32.34 9.12 -16.62
N ASP A 174 -31.45 9.41 -15.68
CA ASP A 174 -30.02 9.56 -15.94
C ASP A 174 -29.37 8.26 -16.43
N LYS A 175 -29.81 7.12 -15.87
CA LYS A 175 -29.43 5.80 -16.35
C LYS A 175 -29.92 5.56 -17.77
N ALA A 176 -31.17 5.90 -18.10
CA ALA A 176 -31.70 5.77 -19.45
C ALA A 176 -30.93 6.63 -20.45
N ARG A 177 -30.56 7.86 -20.06
CA ARG A 177 -29.65 8.73 -20.83
C ARG A 177 -28.31 8.05 -21.10
N PHE A 178 -27.65 7.52 -20.07
CA PHE A 178 -26.36 6.84 -20.23
C PHE A 178 -26.48 5.58 -21.11
N ASP A 179 -27.52 4.78 -20.91
CA ASP A 179 -27.79 3.57 -21.71
C ASP A 179 -28.01 3.93 -23.19
N HIS A 180 -28.69 5.06 -23.47
CA HIS A 180 -28.84 5.57 -24.82
C HIS A 180 -27.51 6.08 -25.40
N GLU A 181 -26.76 6.90 -24.66
CA GLU A 181 -25.45 7.44 -25.10
C GLU A 181 -24.44 6.32 -25.38
N ILE A 182 -24.35 5.32 -24.50
CA ILE A 182 -23.40 4.21 -24.66
C ILE A 182 -23.79 3.28 -25.80
N ALA A 183 -25.08 3.13 -26.12
CA ALA A 183 -25.53 2.36 -27.28
C ALA A 183 -25.12 2.99 -28.62
N HIS A 184 -24.91 4.30 -28.65
CA HIS A 184 -24.46 5.05 -29.84
C HIS A 184 -22.96 5.36 -29.82
N TYR A 185 -22.24 4.92 -28.78
CA TYR A 185 -20.82 5.20 -28.64
C TYR A 185 -19.97 4.14 -29.34
N ASP A 186 -19.26 4.58 -30.38
CA ASP A 186 -18.27 3.77 -31.08
C ASP A 186 -16.86 4.06 -30.51
N PRO A 187 -16.26 3.13 -29.74
CA PRO A 187 -14.98 3.37 -29.09
C PRO A 187 -13.83 3.46 -30.10
N PRO A 188 -12.94 4.47 -30.01
CA PRO A 188 -11.75 4.55 -30.83
C PRO A 188 -10.78 3.37 -30.55
N PRO A 189 -9.91 3.00 -31.53
CA PRO A 189 -8.92 1.95 -31.32
C PRO A 189 -8.06 2.19 -30.08
N GLY A 190 -8.00 1.20 -29.19
CA GLY A 190 -7.24 1.28 -27.93
C GLY A 190 -8.08 1.63 -26.69
N TYR A 191 -9.38 1.89 -26.84
CA TYR A 191 -10.33 2.10 -25.75
C TYR A 191 -11.35 0.95 -25.65
N ASP A 192 -11.84 0.67 -24.44
CA ASP A 192 -12.91 -0.29 -24.19
C ASP A 192 -14.30 0.29 -24.51
N ALA A 193 -15.35 -0.53 -24.46
CA ALA A 193 -16.74 -0.11 -24.72
C ALA A 193 -17.26 0.98 -23.75
N VAL A 194 -16.49 1.38 -22.74
CA VAL A 194 -16.81 2.44 -21.77
C VAL A 194 -15.79 3.58 -21.85
N GLY A 195 -14.96 3.59 -22.90
CA GLY A 195 -13.95 4.60 -23.18
C GLY A 195 -12.74 4.57 -22.28
N LYS A 196 -12.43 3.47 -21.57
CA LYS A 196 -11.18 3.34 -20.81
C LYS A 196 -10.07 2.80 -21.69
N SER A 197 -8.86 3.33 -21.54
CA SER A 197 -7.69 2.79 -22.22
C SER A 197 -7.46 1.30 -21.88
N ILE A 198 -7.42 0.46 -22.92
CA ILE A 198 -7.12 -0.97 -22.82
C ILE A 198 -5.65 -1.18 -22.38
N GLU A 199 -4.72 -0.39 -22.94
CA GLU A 199 -3.29 -0.44 -22.58
C GLU A 199 -3.08 -0.14 -21.08
N GLU A 200 -3.80 0.84 -20.54
CA GLU A 200 -3.69 1.17 -19.11
C GLU A 200 -4.38 0.14 -18.21
N ALA A 201 -5.48 -0.48 -18.66
CA ALA A 201 -6.14 -1.55 -17.92
C ALA A 201 -5.26 -2.80 -17.79
N HIS A 202 -4.51 -3.15 -18.83
CA HIS A 202 -3.56 -4.27 -18.81
C HIS A 202 -2.23 -3.95 -18.13
N ARG A 203 -1.96 -2.67 -17.80
CA ARG A 203 -0.75 -2.29 -17.09
C ARG A 203 -0.74 -2.94 -15.71
N PRO A 204 0.32 -3.68 -15.33
CA PRO A 204 0.43 -4.25 -14.01
C PRO A 204 0.42 -3.12 -12.97
N ARG A 205 -0.70 -3.01 -12.24
CA ARG A 205 -0.79 -2.09 -11.11
C ARG A 205 0.34 -2.48 -10.15
N LYS A 206 1.25 -1.53 -9.88
CA LYS A 206 2.29 -1.69 -8.86
C LYS A 206 1.58 -1.78 -7.52
N LYS A 207 1.13 -2.99 -7.14
CA LYS A 207 0.67 -3.29 -5.79
C LYS A 207 1.81 -2.82 -4.90
N SER A 208 1.54 -1.89 -3.99
CA SER A 208 2.51 -1.56 -2.96
C SER A 208 2.80 -2.90 -2.27
N LYS A 209 4.01 -3.44 -2.50
CA LYS A 209 4.49 -4.56 -1.70
C LYS A 209 4.53 -3.98 -0.29
N LYS A 210 3.55 -4.35 0.54
CA LYS A 210 3.62 -4.08 1.97
C LYS A 210 5.00 -4.57 2.38
N ALA A 211 5.76 -3.74 3.09
CA ALA A 211 7.09 -4.13 3.56
C ALA A 211 6.99 -5.54 4.17
N PRO A 212 7.96 -6.43 3.88
CA PRO A 212 7.95 -7.76 4.46
C PRO A 212 7.76 -7.59 5.96
N LYS A 213 6.70 -8.19 6.49
CA LYS A 213 6.47 -8.23 7.94
C LYS A 213 7.68 -8.96 8.51
N ASP A 214 8.27 -8.42 9.58
CA ASP A 214 9.39 -9.08 10.27
C ASP A 214 9.01 -10.56 10.51
N PRO A 215 9.83 -11.53 10.06
CA PRO A 215 9.57 -12.95 10.28
C PRO A 215 9.37 -13.31 11.75
N ASN A 216 9.98 -12.54 12.67
CA ASN A 216 9.89 -12.73 14.11
C ASN A 216 8.71 -11.97 14.74
N ALA A 217 7.93 -11.19 13.96
CA ALA A 217 6.78 -10.49 14.50
C ALA A 217 5.65 -11.48 14.83
N PRO A 218 5.05 -11.38 16.03
CA PRO A 218 3.91 -12.19 16.44
C PRO A 218 2.77 -12.17 15.43
N LYS A 219 2.16 -13.33 15.21
CA LYS A 219 1.01 -13.46 14.32
C LYS A 219 -0.20 -12.76 14.95
N ARG A 220 -0.85 -11.89 14.17
CA ARG A 220 -2.04 -11.13 14.60
C ARG A 220 -3.11 -12.05 15.21
N VAL A 221 -3.88 -11.47 16.14
CA VAL A 221 -5.06 -12.12 16.72
C VAL A 221 -5.98 -12.69 15.65
N SER A 222 -6.43 -13.92 15.88
CA SER A 222 -7.39 -14.65 15.07
C SER A 222 -8.78 -14.49 15.69
N GLY A 223 -9.75 -14.04 14.90
CA GLY A 223 -11.14 -13.94 15.37
C GLY A 223 -11.82 -15.31 15.46
N ALA A 224 -12.99 -15.36 16.11
CA ALA A 224 -13.75 -16.60 16.34
C ALA A 224 -14.02 -17.38 15.04
N PHE A 225 -14.42 -16.68 13.97
CA PHE A 225 -14.64 -17.29 12.65
C PHE A 225 -13.38 -17.94 12.06
N VAL A 226 -12.18 -17.44 12.37
CA VAL A 226 -10.92 -18.01 11.87
C VAL A 226 -10.71 -19.39 12.48
N PHE A 227 -10.91 -19.54 13.79
CA PHE A 227 -10.83 -20.84 14.48
C PHE A 227 -11.87 -21.82 13.96
N PHE A 228 -13.12 -21.37 13.81
CA PHE A 228 -14.16 -22.17 13.17
C PHE A 228 -13.76 -22.62 11.76
N SER A 229 -13.23 -21.70 10.95
CA SER A 229 -12.82 -22.02 9.58
C SER A 229 -11.65 -23.01 9.55
N GLN A 230 -10.72 -22.95 10.51
CA GLN A 230 -9.62 -23.91 10.60
C GLN A 230 -10.13 -25.33 10.87
N GLU A 231 -11.16 -25.48 11.71
CA GLU A 231 -11.78 -26.77 12.00
C GLU A 231 -12.66 -27.27 10.85
N MET A 232 -13.39 -26.37 10.18
CA MET A 232 -14.38 -26.74 9.17
C MET A 232 -13.82 -26.90 7.76
N ARG A 233 -12.73 -26.18 7.40
CA ARG A 233 -12.05 -26.32 6.10
C ARG A 233 -11.66 -27.77 5.78
N PRO A 234 -10.95 -28.51 6.66
CA PRO A 234 -10.57 -29.89 6.35
C PRO A 234 -11.80 -30.80 6.20
N LYS A 235 -12.82 -30.63 7.05
CA LYS A 235 -14.08 -31.39 6.97
C LYS A 235 -14.79 -31.16 5.63
N LEU A 236 -14.85 -29.92 5.15
CA LEU A 236 -15.45 -29.59 3.86
C LEU A 236 -14.61 -30.09 2.68
N LYS A 237 -13.28 -30.08 2.79
CA LYS A 237 -12.39 -30.61 1.74
C LYS A 237 -12.51 -32.12 1.59
N ILE A 238 -12.77 -32.84 2.68
CA ILE A 238 -13.03 -34.29 2.67
C ILE A 238 -14.43 -34.59 2.14
N GLN A 239 -15.45 -33.84 2.58
CA GLN A 239 -16.84 -34.02 2.12
C GLN A 239 -17.02 -33.66 0.65
N TYR A 240 -16.30 -32.66 0.16
CA TYR A 240 -16.38 -32.16 -1.22
C TYR A 240 -14.97 -32.09 -1.84
N PRO A 241 -14.39 -33.24 -2.24
CA PRO A 241 -13.09 -33.25 -2.90
C PRO A 241 -13.17 -32.45 -4.20
N GLY A 242 -12.24 -31.50 -4.40
CA GLY A 242 -12.22 -30.62 -5.57
C GLY A 242 -13.07 -29.34 -5.48
N ILE A 243 -13.73 -29.08 -4.34
CA ILE A 243 -14.51 -27.85 -4.14
C ILE A 243 -13.66 -26.58 -4.37
N ARG A 244 -14.23 -25.61 -5.09
CA ARG A 244 -13.56 -24.33 -5.32
C ARG A 244 -13.50 -23.53 -4.02
N PHE A 245 -12.41 -22.77 -3.83
CA PHE A 245 -12.22 -21.95 -2.64
C PHE A 245 -13.40 -21.00 -2.35
N VAL A 246 -14.00 -20.42 -3.41
CA VAL A 246 -15.15 -19.49 -3.30
C VAL A 246 -16.39 -20.22 -2.77
N GLU A 247 -16.69 -21.40 -3.30
CA GLU A 247 -17.84 -22.23 -2.89
C GLU A 247 -17.66 -22.73 -1.45
N MET A 248 -16.45 -23.18 -1.10
CA MET A 248 -16.12 -23.56 0.27
C MET A 248 -16.28 -22.38 1.24
N GLY A 249 -15.86 -21.17 0.83
CA GLY A 249 -16.07 -19.94 1.59
C GLY A 249 -17.54 -19.65 1.87
N ARG A 250 -18.40 -19.81 0.85
CA ARG A 250 -19.85 -19.64 0.99
C ARG A 250 -20.45 -20.65 1.97
N LEU A 251 -20.13 -21.94 1.83
CA LEU A 251 -20.61 -22.99 2.73
C LEU A 251 -20.16 -22.77 4.18
N MET A 252 -18.92 -22.33 4.41
CA MET A 252 -18.44 -21.98 5.76
C MET A 252 -19.20 -20.80 6.34
N GLY A 253 -19.47 -19.76 5.55
CA GLY A 253 -20.23 -18.59 6.00
C GLY A 253 -21.69 -18.92 6.32
N GLU A 254 -22.31 -19.81 5.56
CA GLU A 254 -23.64 -20.35 5.86
C GLU A 254 -23.62 -21.17 7.16
N ARG A 255 -22.70 -22.13 7.29
CA ARG A 255 -22.57 -22.94 8.53
C ARG A 255 -22.28 -22.09 9.77
N TRP A 256 -21.47 -21.03 9.66
CA TRP A 256 -21.22 -20.11 10.77
C TRP A 256 -22.46 -19.33 11.20
N ARG A 257 -23.27 -18.87 10.23
CA ARG A 257 -24.54 -18.18 10.53
C ARG A 257 -25.57 -19.12 11.16
N SER A 258 -25.56 -20.39 10.78
CA SER A 258 -26.42 -21.43 11.33
C SER A 258 -25.96 -21.99 12.68
N LEU A 259 -24.79 -21.61 13.20
CA LEU A 259 -24.38 -22.01 14.55
C LEU A 259 -25.26 -21.33 15.60
N THR A 260 -25.62 -22.10 16.64
CA THR A 260 -26.21 -21.57 17.87
C THR A 260 -25.21 -20.68 18.61
N ASP A 261 -25.72 -19.84 19.50
CA ASP A 261 -24.88 -18.93 20.27
C ASP A 261 -23.89 -19.69 21.17
N GLU A 262 -24.28 -20.85 21.71
CA GLU A 262 -23.37 -21.77 22.41
C GLU A 262 -22.23 -22.29 21.50
N GLY A 263 -22.58 -22.64 20.26
CA GLY A 263 -21.61 -23.08 19.26
C GLY A 263 -20.64 -21.98 18.85
N LYS A 264 -21.09 -20.73 18.78
CA LYS A 264 -20.25 -19.55 18.53
C LYS A 264 -19.39 -19.20 19.75
N LEU A 265 -19.94 -19.29 20.96
CA LEU A 265 -19.28 -18.97 22.21
C LEU A 265 -17.98 -19.77 22.40
N ARG A 266 -17.97 -21.06 22.01
CA ARG A 266 -16.75 -21.87 21.98
C ARG A 266 -15.62 -21.20 21.19
N TYR A 267 -15.92 -20.66 20.02
CA TYR A 267 -14.92 -20.00 19.16
C TYR A 267 -14.59 -18.58 19.61
N GLU A 268 -15.54 -17.90 20.27
CA GLU A 268 -15.29 -16.60 20.91
C GLU A 268 -14.31 -16.73 22.07
N ASN A 269 -14.43 -17.78 22.88
CA ASN A 269 -13.46 -18.09 23.94
C ASN A 269 -12.07 -18.37 23.37
N LEU A 270 -11.97 -19.16 22.30
CA LEU A 270 -10.69 -19.38 21.60
C LEU A 270 -10.09 -18.08 21.05
N ALA A 271 -10.93 -17.16 20.55
CA ALA A 271 -10.48 -15.86 20.09
C ALA A 271 -10.01 -14.95 21.25
N ALA A 272 -10.67 -15.04 22.40
CA ALA A 272 -10.27 -14.32 23.60
C ALA A 272 -8.92 -14.83 24.14
N GLU A 273 -8.71 -16.15 24.17
CA GLU A 273 -7.43 -16.76 24.53
C GLU A 273 -6.31 -16.36 23.56
N ASP A 274 -6.59 -16.37 22.25
CA ASP A 274 -5.61 -15.95 21.24
C ASP A 274 -5.24 -14.47 21.36
N LYS A 275 -6.18 -13.64 21.81
CA LYS A 275 -5.91 -12.24 22.14
C LYS A 275 -4.89 -12.14 23.28
N VAL A 276 -5.07 -12.91 24.36
CA VAL A 276 -4.13 -12.93 25.48
C VAL A 276 -2.74 -13.43 25.05
N ARG A 277 -2.69 -14.49 24.22
CA ARG A 277 -1.43 -14.97 23.62
C ARG A 277 -0.72 -13.85 22.85
N TYR A 278 -1.44 -13.19 21.94
CA TYR A 278 -0.87 -12.12 21.12
C TYR A 278 -0.39 -10.94 21.97
N ASP A 279 -1.15 -10.52 22.97
CA ASP A 279 -0.77 -9.43 23.87
C ASP A 279 0.54 -9.75 24.62
N ARG A 280 0.74 -11.00 25.07
CA ARG A 280 2.01 -11.46 25.66
C ARG A 280 3.17 -11.48 24.65
N GLU A 281 2.94 -12.06 23.47
CA GLU A 281 3.97 -12.19 22.44
C GLU A 281 4.40 -10.83 21.89
N ILE A 282 3.46 -9.88 21.69
CA ILE A 282 3.79 -8.55 21.16
C ILE A 282 4.60 -7.74 22.17
N ASP A 283 4.34 -7.88 23.45
CA ASP A 283 5.11 -7.20 24.48
C ASP A 283 6.52 -7.79 24.61
N ALA A 284 6.67 -9.12 24.50
CA ALA A 284 7.99 -9.76 24.40
C ALA A 284 8.74 -9.27 23.15
N TYR A 285 8.08 -9.23 21.99
CA TYR A 285 8.66 -8.78 20.73
C TYR A 285 9.09 -7.30 20.75
N LYS A 286 8.31 -6.43 21.41
CA LYS A 286 8.71 -5.02 21.60
C LYS A 286 9.99 -4.92 22.44
N LYS A 287 10.09 -5.70 23.52
CA LYS A 287 11.29 -5.72 24.39
C LYS A 287 12.52 -6.24 23.64
N THR A 288 12.40 -7.32 22.88
CA THR A 288 13.53 -7.84 22.09
C THR A 288 13.94 -6.85 21.00
N LYS A 289 12.98 -6.19 20.34
CA LYS A 289 13.29 -5.13 19.36
C LYS A 289 13.97 -3.91 19.94
N GLN A 290 13.63 -3.54 21.19
CA GLN A 290 14.32 -2.46 21.91
C GLN A 290 15.75 -2.88 22.26
N GLN A 291 15.97 -4.11 22.74
CA GLN A 291 17.30 -4.64 23.04
C GLN A 291 18.19 -4.79 21.79
N GLU A 292 17.64 -5.28 20.67
CA GLU A 292 18.31 -5.33 19.36
C GLU A 292 18.69 -3.95 18.82
N ALA A 293 17.97 -2.88 19.21
CA ALA A 293 18.30 -1.52 18.84
C ALA A 293 19.36 -0.87 19.74
N GLU A 294 19.52 -1.35 20.98
CA GLU A 294 20.54 -0.88 21.93
C GLU A 294 21.88 -1.62 21.77
N VAL A 295 21.86 -2.89 21.38
CA VAL A 295 23.07 -3.68 21.07
C VAL A 295 23.39 -3.54 19.58
N GLY A 296 24.25 -2.58 19.23
CA GLY A 296 24.77 -2.41 17.86
C GLY A 296 25.45 -3.67 17.30
N PRO A 297 25.73 -3.74 15.97
CA PRO A 297 26.10 -4.98 15.30
C PRO A 297 27.37 -5.60 15.90
N PRO A 298 27.45 -6.94 16.06
CA PRO A 298 28.63 -7.58 16.64
C PRO A 298 29.83 -7.41 15.71
N GLN A 299 30.90 -6.82 16.22
CA GLN A 299 32.22 -6.85 15.59
C GLN A 299 32.66 -8.31 15.47
N GLN A 300 32.84 -8.79 14.24
CA GLN A 300 33.49 -10.07 13.97
C GLN A 300 34.96 -9.95 14.38
N SER A 301 35.34 -10.56 15.49
CA SER A 301 36.74 -10.78 15.83
C SER A 301 37.26 -11.97 15.01
N GLU A 302 38.17 -11.69 14.09
CA GLU A 302 39.02 -12.66 13.41
C GLU A 302 39.79 -13.49 14.45
N VAL A 303 39.53 -14.79 14.53
CA VAL A 303 40.43 -15.74 15.20
C VAL A 303 41.42 -16.27 14.18
N ASN A 304 42.63 -15.71 14.23
CA ASN A 304 43.78 -16.12 13.45
C ASN A 304 44.20 -17.56 13.74
N ALA A 305 44.43 -18.30 12.67
CA ALA A 305 45.12 -19.57 12.66
C ALA A 305 46.59 -19.39 13.07
N THR A 306 47.07 -20.15 14.05
CA THR A 306 48.48 -20.59 14.12
C THR A 306 48.56 -21.96 14.82
N ALA A 307 49.32 -22.84 14.20
CA ALA A 307 49.54 -24.23 14.57
C ALA A 307 50.52 -24.39 15.75
N THR A 308 50.36 -25.45 16.53
CA THR A 308 51.49 -26.15 17.16
C THR A 308 51.19 -27.65 17.24
N GLU A 309 52.13 -28.39 16.67
CA GLU A 309 52.21 -29.83 16.42
C GLU A 309 52.72 -30.59 17.68
N HIS A 310 52.27 -31.83 17.92
CA HIS A 310 53.10 -33.03 18.23
C HIS A 310 52.28 -34.24 18.75
N SER A 311 52.28 -35.34 17.96
CA SER A 311 52.54 -36.77 18.32
C SER A 311 51.64 -37.49 19.36
N ASN A 312 51.19 -38.75 19.26
CA ASN A 312 51.47 -39.89 18.36
C ASN A 312 50.48 -41.08 18.62
N LYS A 313 50.13 -41.82 17.55
CA LYS A 313 49.90 -43.29 17.38
C LYS A 313 48.87 -44.11 18.22
N ASN A 314 47.88 -44.72 17.52
CA ASN A 314 47.81 -46.16 17.10
C ASN A 314 46.45 -46.46 16.40
N HIS A 315 46.41 -46.83 15.10
CA HIS A 315 46.28 -48.21 14.52
C HIS A 315 44.94 -48.91 14.87
N VAL A 316 44.02 -49.34 13.98
CA VAL A 316 44.04 -50.27 12.82
C VAL A 316 42.73 -50.11 11.98
N GLU A 317 42.80 -50.27 10.65
CA GLU A 317 41.73 -50.36 9.62
C GLU A 317 41.30 -51.84 9.36
N PRO A 318 40.42 -52.22 8.39
CA PRO A 318 39.40 -51.50 7.61
C PRO A 318 38.06 -52.29 7.49
N GLY A 319 37.06 -51.74 6.79
CA GLY A 319 35.87 -52.51 6.38
C GLY A 319 34.84 -51.70 5.59
N SER A 320 35.00 -51.71 4.26
CA SER A 320 34.10 -51.22 3.22
C SER A 320 32.68 -51.81 3.27
N GLU A 321 31.66 -51.01 2.96
CA GLU A 321 30.78 -51.26 1.80
C GLU A 321 29.69 -50.19 1.68
N ALA A 322 29.69 -49.53 0.53
CA ALA A 322 28.58 -48.76 0.00
C ALA A 322 27.72 -49.68 -0.86
N ILE A 323 26.40 -49.64 -0.73
CA ILE A 323 25.46 -50.23 -1.70
C ILE A 323 24.26 -49.28 -1.93
N PRO A 324 23.71 -49.22 -3.16
CA PRO A 324 23.04 -48.06 -3.77
C PRO A 324 21.50 -48.30 -3.95
N PRO A 325 20.74 -47.54 -4.78
CA PRO A 325 19.28 -47.58 -4.80
C PRO A 325 18.75 -48.70 -5.71
N TYR A 326 17.65 -49.35 -5.30
CA TYR A 326 17.04 -50.46 -6.04
C TYR A 326 15.80 -50.02 -6.81
N HIS A 327 15.78 -50.40 -8.09
CA HIS A 327 14.68 -50.37 -9.05
C HIS A 327 14.09 -51.80 -9.16
N GLY A 328 12.76 -51.92 -9.30
CA GLY A 328 12.18 -52.92 -10.21
C GLY A 328 11.38 -54.10 -9.64
N SER A 329 10.46 -54.55 -10.50
CA SER A 329 9.59 -55.74 -10.49
C SER A 329 8.31 -55.64 -9.65
N ALA A 330 7.08 -55.57 -10.19
CA ALA A 330 6.45 -56.16 -11.38
C ALA A 330 6.37 -57.70 -11.36
N ASP A 331 5.14 -58.20 -11.18
CA ASP A 331 4.57 -59.44 -11.72
C ASP A 331 3.03 -59.28 -11.62
N VAL A 332 2.29 -59.01 -12.71
CA VAL A 332 1.82 -59.93 -13.76
C VAL A 332 0.99 -61.09 -13.21
N LYS A 333 -0.34 -61.02 -13.38
CA LYS A 333 -1.14 -62.12 -13.97
C LYS A 333 -2.25 -61.58 -14.86
N VAL A 334 -2.28 -62.19 -16.04
CA VAL A 334 -3.12 -61.98 -17.22
C VAL A 334 -4.34 -62.89 -17.08
N ASN A 335 -5.56 -62.45 -17.45
CA ASN A 335 -6.32 -63.18 -18.48
C ASN A 335 -7.51 -62.39 -19.06
N VAL A 336 -7.70 -62.64 -20.35
CA VAL A 336 -8.60 -62.04 -21.33
C VAL A 336 -9.87 -62.89 -21.49
N TYR A 337 -11.02 -62.31 -21.83
CA TYR A 337 -12.10 -62.77 -22.77
C TYR A 337 -13.21 -61.68 -22.75
N ALA A 338 -13.39 -60.84 -23.78
CA ALA A 338 -14.16 -61.00 -25.03
C ALA A 338 -15.71 -60.92 -24.90
N GLN A 339 -16.30 -59.99 -25.65
CA GLN A 339 -17.65 -59.92 -26.25
C GLN A 339 -18.90 -60.11 -25.35
N HIS A 340 -19.71 -59.06 -25.18
CA HIS A 340 -20.85 -58.71 -26.05
C HIS A 340 -21.45 -57.36 -25.66
#